data_AF-A0A1V3H7C3-F1
#
_entry.id   AF-A0A1V3H7C3-F1
#
_cell.length_a   1.000
_cell.length_b   1.000
_cell.length_c   1.000
_cell.angle_alpha   90.00
_cell.angle_beta   90.00
_cell.angle_gamma   90.00
#
_symmetry.space_group_name_H-M   'P 1'
#
loop_
_entity.id
_entity.type
_entity.pdbx_description
1 polymer ?
#
loop_
_entity_poly.entity_id
_entity_poly.type
_entity_poly.pdbx_seq_one_letter_code
_entity_poly.pdbx_strand_id
1 'polypeptide(L)'
;MSIWKKDMSLAGLNASSANTLVEHLGIIYTAFDDNSLTGTMPVAAHTHQPLGMLHGGASVVLAETLGSLAANMCVPEGKYCVGLDINANHLRAMRQGTVTGVARPIHLGATTQVWSITLQDERGRDICVSRLTMAVLTDKAHR
;
A
#
# COMPACT_ATOMS: atom_id res chain seq x y z
N MET A 1 20.23 1.29 8.06
CA MET A 1 20.22 2.26 6.95
C MET A 1 18.85 2.21 6.32
N SER A 2 18.19 3.35 6.21
CA SER A 2 16.84 3.46 5.64
C SER A 2 16.81 3.04 4.16
N ILE A 3 15.69 2.44 3.72
CA ILE A 3 15.50 2.03 2.32
C ILE A 3 15.04 3.18 1.41
N TRP A 4 14.56 4.29 1.99
CA TRP A 4 13.99 5.41 1.25
C TRP A 4 15.08 6.23 0.55
N LYS A 5 14.82 6.63 -0.69
CA LYS A 5 15.68 7.45 -1.54
C LYS A 5 15.12 8.85 -1.80
N LYS A 6 13.91 9.11 -1.29
CA LYS A 6 13.16 10.35 -1.43
C LYS A 6 12.65 10.76 -0.05
N ASP A 7 12.48 12.05 0.18
CA ASP A 7 11.99 12.56 1.45
C ASP A 7 10.54 12.13 1.71
N MET A 8 10.29 11.63 2.92
CA MET A 8 8.97 11.18 3.34
C MET A 8 8.39 12.13 4.39
N SER A 9 7.16 12.59 4.14
CA SER A 9 6.35 13.24 5.16
C SER A 9 4.91 12.74 5.07
N LEU A 10 4.31 12.33 6.18
CA LEU A 10 2.93 11.83 6.17
C LEU A 10 1.96 12.88 5.63
N ALA A 11 2.20 14.16 5.92
CA ALA A 11 1.39 15.26 5.37
C ALA A 11 1.47 15.32 3.84
N GLY A 12 2.68 15.28 3.25
CA GLY A 12 2.85 15.31 1.80
C GLY A 12 2.31 14.06 1.11
N LEU A 13 2.50 12.88 1.71
CA LEU A 13 1.98 11.61 1.20
C LEU A 13 0.44 11.58 1.21
N ASN A 14 -0.20 12.06 2.29
CA ASN A 14 -1.66 12.13 2.33
C ASN A 14 -2.20 13.21 1.40
N ALA A 15 -1.52 14.35 1.26
CA ALA A 15 -1.93 15.41 0.32
C ALA A 15 -1.92 14.95 -1.15
N SER A 16 -1.01 14.05 -1.54
CA SER A 16 -0.97 13.50 -2.90
C SER A 16 -2.13 12.56 -3.23
N SER A 17 -2.95 12.19 -2.24
CA SER A 17 -4.10 11.29 -2.41
C SER A 17 -5.38 12.01 -2.84
N ALA A 18 -5.40 13.35 -2.84
CA ALA A 18 -6.56 14.16 -3.18
C ALA A 18 -7.07 13.88 -4.61
N ASN A 19 -8.39 13.76 -4.75
CA ASN A 19 -9.10 13.43 -5.99
C ASN A 19 -8.70 12.07 -6.60
N THR A 20 -8.39 11.09 -5.76
CA THR A 20 -8.06 9.71 -6.20
C THR A 20 -8.92 8.67 -5.50
N LEU A 21 -8.78 7.40 -5.92
CA LEU A 21 -9.40 6.27 -5.22
C LEU A 21 -8.95 6.17 -3.75
N VAL A 22 -7.72 6.61 -3.43
CA VAL A 22 -7.16 6.57 -2.08
C VAL A 22 -8.00 7.44 -1.14
N GLU A 23 -8.28 8.68 -1.53
CA GLU A 23 -9.18 9.57 -0.77
C GLU A 23 -10.61 9.03 -0.75
N HIS A 24 -11.13 8.55 -1.89
CA HIS A 24 -12.50 8.02 -1.97
C HIS A 24 -12.75 6.85 -0.99
N LEU A 25 -11.76 5.99 -0.79
CA LEU A 25 -11.85 4.88 0.16
C LEU A 25 -11.48 5.26 1.60
N GLY A 26 -11.02 6.50 1.84
CA GLY A 26 -10.56 6.96 3.15
C GLY A 26 -9.26 6.30 3.59
N ILE A 27 -8.39 5.96 2.64
CA ILE A 27 -7.06 5.43 2.94
C ILE A 27 -6.17 6.58 3.41
N ILE A 28 -5.48 6.37 4.52
CA ILE A 28 -4.57 7.35 5.13
C ILE A 28 -3.25 6.67 5.46
N TYR A 29 -2.12 7.28 5.06
CA TYR A 29 -0.79 6.86 5.51
C TYR A 29 -0.57 7.35 6.94
N THR A 30 -0.21 6.44 7.86
CA THR A 30 -0.21 6.72 9.30
C THR A 30 1.18 6.64 9.94
N ALA A 31 2.10 5.86 9.37
CA ALA A 31 3.46 5.76 9.87
C ALA A 31 4.42 5.23 8.79
N PHE A 32 5.70 5.52 8.94
CA PHE A 32 6.79 4.82 8.28
C PHE A 32 7.99 4.75 9.23
N ASP A 33 8.81 3.72 9.07
CA ASP A 33 10.11 3.59 9.75
C ASP A 33 11.21 3.37 8.71
N ASP A 34 12.38 2.88 9.10
CA ASP A 34 13.51 2.66 8.18
C ASP A 34 13.23 1.66 7.05
N ASN A 35 12.22 0.79 7.17
CA ASN A 35 11.96 -0.28 6.20
C ASN A 35 10.47 -0.66 5.99
N SER A 36 9.53 0.14 6.49
CA SER A 36 8.11 -0.14 6.34
C SER A 36 7.26 1.12 6.17
N LEU A 37 6.14 0.97 5.45
CA LEU A 37 5.11 1.99 5.31
C LEU A 37 3.77 1.42 5.80
N THR A 38 3.09 2.19 6.64
CA THR A 38 1.82 1.81 7.27
C THR A 38 0.73 2.78 6.86
N GLY A 39 -0.47 2.25 6.61
CA GLY A 39 -1.67 3.05 6.42
C GLY A 39 -2.93 2.29 6.81
N THR A 40 -4.02 3.02 6.89
CA THR A 40 -5.31 2.53 7.39
C THR A 40 -6.42 2.79 6.40
N MET A 41 -7.46 1.96 6.44
CA MET A 41 -8.69 2.15 5.67
C MET A 41 -9.92 1.81 6.54
N PRO A 42 -10.99 2.63 6.54
CA PRO A 42 -12.21 2.30 7.25
C PRO A 42 -12.92 1.10 6.61
N VAL A 43 -13.48 0.23 7.44
CA VAL A 43 -14.43 -0.80 7.04
C VAL A 43 -15.84 -0.28 7.26
N ALA A 44 -16.45 0.22 6.19
CA ALA A 44 -17.72 0.92 6.19
C ALA A 44 -18.46 0.70 4.85
N ALA A 45 -19.64 1.30 4.68
CA ALA A 45 -20.51 1.07 3.52
C ALA A 45 -19.80 1.20 2.16
N HIS A 46 -18.90 2.18 2.00
CA HIS A 46 -18.16 2.42 0.75
C HIS A 46 -16.98 1.46 0.52
N THR A 47 -16.60 0.66 1.52
CA THR A 47 -15.60 -0.42 1.42
C THR A 47 -16.22 -1.82 1.59
N HIS A 48 -17.53 -1.91 1.72
CA HIS A 48 -18.25 -3.17 1.86
C HIS A 48 -18.53 -3.84 0.52
N GLN A 49 -18.51 -5.17 0.53
CA GLN A 49 -19.19 -5.99 -0.48
C GLN A 49 -20.67 -6.18 -0.10
N PRO A 50 -21.56 -6.66 -1.01
CA PRO A 50 -23.01 -6.71 -0.81
C PRO A 50 -23.55 -7.39 0.47
N LEU A 51 -22.80 -8.29 1.10
CA LEU A 51 -23.14 -8.96 2.35
C LEU A 51 -22.67 -8.20 3.62
N GLY A 52 -22.26 -6.94 3.46
CA GLY A 52 -21.89 -6.04 4.58
C GLY A 52 -20.59 -6.41 5.28
N MET A 53 -19.60 -6.90 4.54
CA MET A 53 -18.23 -7.16 5.03
C MET A 53 -17.24 -6.40 4.16
N LEU A 54 -16.02 -6.17 4.64
CA LEU A 54 -14.92 -5.63 3.86
C LEU A 54 -14.79 -6.36 2.52
N HIS A 55 -14.82 -5.62 1.41
CA HIS A 55 -14.62 -6.15 0.07
C HIS A 55 -13.16 -6.61 -0.08
N GLY A 56 -12.95 -7.83 -0.61
CA GLY A 56 -11.61 -8.36 -0.85
C GLY A 56 -10.75 -7.45 -1.74
N GLY A 57 -11.34 -6.95 -2.82
CA GLY A 57 -10.74 -5.91 -3.67
C GLY A 57 -10.37 -4.60 -2.93
N ALA A 58 -11.13 -4.15 -1.93
CA ALA A 58 -10.74 -2.96 -1.15
C ALA A 58 -9.48 -3.24 -0.31
N SER A 59 -9.32 -4.48 0.20
CA SER A 59 -8.08 -4.91 0.84
C SER A 59 -6.89 -4.86 -0.14
N VAL A 60 -7.11 -5.27 -1.39
CA VAL A 60 -6.09 -5.20 -2.45
C VAL A 60 -5.78 -3.74 -2.82
N VAL A 61 -6.76 -2.84 -2.85
CA VAL A 61 -6.51 -1.40 -3.07
C VAL A 61 -5.61 -0.82 -1.97
N LEU A 62 -5.88 -1.12 -0.70
CA LEU A 62 -5.00 -0.68 0.40
C LEU A 62 -3.59 -1.27 0.24
N ALA A 63 -3.47 -2.55 -0.10
CA ALA A 63 -2.17 -3.20 -0.29
C ALA A 63 -1.37 -2.62 -1.46
N GLU A 64 -2.00 -2.48 -2.63
CA GLU A 64 -1.41 -1.88 -3.84
C GLU A 64 -0.98 -0.43 -3.57
N THR A 65 -1.80 0.35 -2.86
CA THR A 65 -1.51 1.75 -2.51
C THR A 65 -0.24 1.85 -1.67
N LEU A 66 -0.16 1.06 -0.60
CA LEU A 66 1.00 1.07 0.29
C LEU A 66 2.26 0.56 -0.43
N GLY A 67 2.17 -0.58 -1.11
CA GLY A 67 3.32 -1.16 -1.81
C GLY A 67 3.81 -0.28 -2.96
N SER A 68 2.90 0.32 -3.74
CA SER A 68 3.26 1.19 -4.87
C SER A 68 3.94 2.47 -4.42
N LEU A 69 3.42 3.09 -3.36
CA LEU A 69 4.05 4.29 -2.81
C LEU A 69 5.42 3.96 -2.22
N ALA A 70 5.52 2.92 -1.39
CA ALA A 70 6.79 2.49 -0.80
C ALA A 70 7.83 2.18 -1.88
N ALA A 71 7.44 1.50 -2.96
CA ALA A 71 8.31 1.21 -4.09
C ALA A 71 8.84 2.47 -4.79
N ASN A 72 7.96 3.45 -5.02
CA ASN A 72 8.32 4.73 -5.62
C ASN A 72 9.22 5.58 -4.72
N MET A 73 9.15 5.42 -3.40
CA MET A 73 10.06 6.07 -2.44
C MET A 73 11.42 5.37 -2.34
N CYS A 74 11.54 4.12 -2.79
CA CYS A 74 12.80 3.34 -2.77
C CYS A 74 13.66 3.48 -4.04
N VAL A 75 13.19 4.17 -5.07
CA VAL A 75 13.95 4.38 -6.31
C VAL A 75 14.57 5.78 -6.35
N PRO A 76 15.76 5.93 -6.95
CA PRO A 76 16.37 7.26 -7.11
C PRO A 76 15.55 8.14 -8.05
N GLU A 77 15.93 9.42 -8.10
CA GLU A 77 15.43 10.34 -9.12
C GLU A 77 15.67 9.81 -10.55
N GLY A 78 14.78 10.18 -11.48
CA GLY A 78 14.78 9.64 -12.85
C GLY A 78 14.20 8.23 -12.98
N LYS A 79 13.81 7.58 -11.87
CA LYS A 79 13.10 6.29 -11.87
C LYS A 79 11.74 6.36 -11.19
N TYR A 80 10.82 5.52 -11.66
CA TYR A 80 9.49 5.34 -11.09
C TYR A 80 9.08 3.86 -11.11
N CYS A 81 8.09 3.50 -10.30
CA CYS A 81 7.57 2.15 -10.21
C CYS A 81 6.10 2.08 -10.64
N VAL A 82 5.74 0.99 -11.32
CA VAL A 82 4.35 0.63 -11.65
C VAL A 82 4.04 -0.79 -11.21
N GLY A 83 2.80 -1.03 -10.78
CA GLY A 83 2.33 -2.37 -10.41
C GLY A 83 2.43 -3.34 -11.59
N LEU A 84 2.97 -4.53 -11.35
CA LEU A 84 3.14 -5.57 -12.36
C LEU A 84 2.28 -6.81 -12.06
N ASP A 85 2.26 -7.24 -10.80
CA ASP A 85 1.47 -8.38 -10.33
C ASP A 85 1.10 -8.17 -8.87
N ILE A 86 -0.14 -8.50 -8.49
CA ILE A 86 -0.56 -8.53 -7.10
C ILE A 86 -1.39 -9.79 -6.84
N ASN A 87 -1.13 -10.42 -5.70
CA ASN A 87 -1.93 -11.52 -5.19
C ASN A 87 -2.25 -11.30 -3.71
N ALA A 88 -3.33 -11.89 -3.24
CA ALA A 88 -3.78 -11.78 -1.86
C ALA A 88 -4.56 -13.01 -1.40
N ASN A 89 -4.45 -13.33 -0.11
CA ASN A 89 -5.28 -14.30 0.58
C ASN A 89 -6.09 -13.59 1.66
N HIS A 90 -7.43 -13.72 1.60
CA HIS A 90 -8.34 -13.18 2.60
C HIS A 90 -8.51 -14.20 3.73
N LEU A 91 -8.02 -13.85 4.92
CA LEU A 91 -7.90 -14.78 6.06
C LEU A 91 -9.07 -14.67 7.03
N ARG A 92 -9.66 -13.47 7.16
CA ARG A 92 -10.75 -13.20 8.11
C ARG A 92 -11.67 -12.10 7.59
N ALA A 93 -12.97 -12.26 7.84
CA ALA A 93 -13.97 -11.24 7.55
C ALA A 93 -13.95 -10.11 8.58
N MET A 94 -14.21 -8.89 8.11
CA MET A 94 -14.35 -7.69 8.94
C MET A 94 -15.63 -6.94 8.52
N ARG A 95 -16.39 -6.41 9.48
CA ARG A 95 -17.69 -5.76 9.24
C ARG A 95 -17.75 -4.28 9.59
N GLN A 96 -16.80 -3.82 10.40
CA GLN A 96 -16.73 -2.45 10.92
C GLN A 96 -15.33 -2.21 11.47
N GLY A 97 -15.02 -0.96 11.80
CA GLY A 97 -13.75 -0.53 12.40
C GLY A 97 -12.74 -0.12 11.31
N THR A 98 -11.46 -0.23 11.61
CA THR A 98 -10.38 0.18 10.71
C THR A 98 -9.42 -0.97 10.45
N VAL A 99 -9.15 -1.25 9.18
CA VAL A 99 -8.10 -2.20 8.78
C VAL A 99 -6.78 -1.45 8.61
N THR A 100 -5.70 -1.98 9.16
CA THR A 100 -4.35 -1.41 9.10
C THR A 100 -3.46 -2.27 8.21
N GLY A 101 -2.92 -1.71 7.15
CA GLY A 101 -1.96 -2.36 6.27
C GLY A 101 -0.53 -1.92 6.56
N VAL A 102 0.42 -2.86 6.52
CA VAL A 102 1.87 -2.58 6.63
C VAL A 102 2.60 -3.23 5.47
N ALA A 103 3.28 -2.42 4.65
CA ALA A 103 4.10 -2.85 3.54
C ALA A 103 5.58 -2.93 3.96
N ARG A 104 6.24 -4.05 3.64
CA ARG A 104 7.68 -4.30 3.87
C ARG A 104 8.33 -4.90 2.62
N PRO A 105 9.58 -4.52 2.29
CA PRO A 105 10.24 -5.07 1.11
C PRO A 105 10.63 -6.53 1.34
N ILE A 106 10.38 -7.37 0.34
CA ILE A 106 10.96 -8.72 0.22
C ILE A 106 12.21 -8.65 -0.67
N HIS A 107 12.16 -7.86 -1.74
CA HIS A 107 13.24 -7.69 -2.70
C HIS A 107 13.23 -6.27 -3.28
N LEU A 108 14.40 -5.63 -3.34
CA LEU A 108 14.60 -4.31 -3.95
C LEU A 108 15.66 -4.41 -5.05
N GLY A 109 15.23 -4.70 -6.28
CA GLY A 109 16.09 -4.87 -7.44
C GLY A 109 16.15 -3.62 -8.34
N ALA A 110 17.03 -3.67 -9.34
CA ALA A 110 17.21 -2.56 -10.28
C ALA A 110 16.06 -2.41 -11.29
N THR A 111 15.36 -3.50 -11.60
CA THR A 111 14.27 -3.59 -12.59
C THR A 111 12.95 -4.06 -11.99
N THR A 112 12.97 -4.71 -10.83
CA THR A 112 11.76 -5.14 -10.12
C THR A 112 11.91 -4.98 -8.61
N GLN A 113 10.79 -4.84 -7.93
CA GLN A 113 10.70 -4.93 -6.46
C GLN A 113 9.57 -5.87 -6.08
N VAL A 114 9.69 -6.48 -4.90
CA VAL A 114 8.64 -7.34 -4.34
C VAL A 114 8.37 -6.89 -2.91
N TRP A 115 7.10 -6.71 -2.58
CA TRP A 115 6.63 -6.20 -1.29
C TRP A 115 5.67 -7.20 -0.63
N SER A 116 5.84 -7.43 0.66
CA SER A 116 4.86 -8.09 1.52
C SER A 116 3.98 -7.03 2.14
N ILE A 117 2.66 -7.20 2.07
CA ILE A 117 1.71 -6.34 2.75
C ILE A 117 0.80 -7.20 3.62
N THR A 118 0.77 -6.91 4.92
CA THR A 118 -0.12 -7.57 5.88
C THR A 118 -1.16 -6.57 6.36
N LEU A 119 -2.43 -6.97 6.32
CA LEU A 119 -3.57 -6.19 6.79
C LEU A 119 -4.12 -6.81 8.06
N GLN A 120 -4.27 -6.03 9.11
CA GLN A 120 -4.73 -6.46 10.44
C GLN A 120 -5.91 -5.61 10.92
N ASP A 121 -6.75 -6.20 11.76
CA ASP A 121 -7.75 -5.44 12.51
C ASP A 121 -7.15 -4.77 13.75
N GLU A 122 -7.98 -4.02 14.48
CA GLU A 122 -7.60 -3.30 15.70
C GLU A 122 -7.11 -4.20 16.83
N ARG A 123 -7.33 -5.51 16.74
CA ARG A 123 -6.87 -6.52 17.71
C ARG A 123 -5.57 -7.19 17.26
N GLY A 124 -4.95 -6.72 16.18
CA GLY A 124 -3.73 -7.28 15.60
C GLY A 124 -3.94 -8.64 14.91
N ARG A 125 -5.18 -8.98 14.52
CA ARG A 125 -5.47 -10.25 13.85
C ARG A 125 -5.42 -10.07 12.34
N ASP A 126 -4.72 -10.96 11.64
CA ASP A 126 -4.57 -10.86 10.18
C ASP A 126 -5.91 -11.00 9.44
N ILE A 127 -6.24 -9.99 8.63
CA ILE A 127 -7.43 -9.93 7.77
C ILE A 127 -7.07 -10.37 6.36
N CYS A 128 -5.95 -9.90 5.84
CA CYS A 128 -5.48 -10.19 4.49
C CYS A 128 -3.95 -10.17 4.45
N VAL A 129 -3.35 -11.08 3.70
CA VAL A 129 -1.93 -11.02 3.34
C VAL A 129 -1.83 -10.87 1.83
N SER A 130 -0.92 -10.02 1.37
CA SER A 130 -0.73 -9.72 -0.03
C SER A 130 0.75 -9.64 -0.38
N ARG A 131 1.06 -9.97 -1.63
CA ARG A 131 2.37 -9.75 -2.24
C ARG A 131 2.19 -8.93 -3.50
N LEU A 132 2.93 -7.83 -3.60
CA LEU A 132 2.94 -6.93 -4.76
C LEU A 132 4.31 -6.97 -5.43
N THR A 133 4.31 -7.15 -6.75
CA THR A 133 5.48 -7.02 -7.61
C THR A 133 5.39 -5.71 -8.38
N MET A 134 6.47 -4.93 -8.33
CA MET A 134 6.58 -3.63 -9.01
C MET A 134 7.64 -3.70 -10.11
N ALA A 135 7.37 -3.14 -11.27
CA ALA A 135 8.37 -2.89 -12.29
C ALA A 135 9.02 -1.51 -12.07
N VAL A 136 10.36 -1.45 -12.12
CA VAL A 136 11.13 -0.22 -12.01
C VAL A 136 11.48 0.27 -13.41
N LEU A 137 11.05 1.48 -13.74
CA LEU A 137 11.19 2.09 -15.06
C LEU A 137 12.00 3.39 -14.98
N THR A 138 12.70 3.72 -16.06
CA THR A 138 13.35 5.02 -16.24
C THR A 138 12.38 6.00 -16.87
N ASP A 139 12.27 7.19 -16.28
CA ASP A 139 11.46 8.28 -16.82
C ASP A 139 11.95 8.69 -18.22
N LYS A 140 11.02 9.07 -19.10
CA LYS A 140 11.32 9.46 -20.49
C LYS A 140 12.23 10.69 -20.58
N ALA A 141 12.19 11.59 -19.58
CA ALA A 141 13.08 12.75 -19.51
C ALA A 141 14.55 12.37 -19.24
N HIS A 142 14.81 11.14 -18.80
CA HIS A 142 16.13 10.61 -18.44
C HIS A 142 16.53 9.41 -19.33
N ARG A 143 15.90 9.26 -20.49
CA ARG A 143 16.26 8.27 -21.52
C ARG A 143 17.22 8.84 -22.55
#